data_AF-A0A5B8LF74-F1
#
_entry.id   AF-A0A5B8LF74-F1
#
_cell.length_a   1.000
_cell.length_b   1.000
_cell.length_c   1.000
_cell.angle_alpha   90.00
_cell.angle_beta   90.00
_cell.angle_gamma   90.00
#
_symmetry.space_group_name_H-M   'P 1'
#
loop_
_entity.id
_entity.type
_entity.pdbx_description
1 polymer ?
#
loop_
_entity_poly.entity_id
_entity_poly.type
_entity_poly.pdbx_seq_one_letter_code
_entity_poly.pdbx_strand_id
1 'polypeptide(L)'
;MTSHSNGLADFARRTPSCGKGLDAGVHDGTAIEVERPSPTVVARRLIKERRVRDDMFGEDLGDPAWNMLLDLYVATAINQAVSVSSLCLAAGAPSTTALRYLFAMIEAEMVEKTPDPRDRRRYYVSLTSHTLNRLTAYFEAITCSAG
;
A
#
# COMPACT_ATOMS: atom_id res chain seq x y z
N MET A 1 15.53 9.70 -45.47
CA MET A 1 16.87 9.10 -45.28
C MET A 1 17.07 8.87 -43.79
N THR A 2 17.14 7.59 -43.42
CA THR A 2 17.78 6.97 -42.22
C THR A 2 17.46 7.57 -40.85
N SER A 3 16.57 6.95 -40.04
CA SER A 3 16.84 5.81 -39.12
C SER A 3 18.05 6.01 -38.21
N HIS A 4 17.85 5.93 -36.88
CA HIS A 4 18.16 4.79 -35.98
C HIS A 4 17.68 5.20 -34.54
N SER A 5 16.66 4.58 -33.91
CA SER A 5 16.68 3.38 -33.00
C SER A 5 17.73 3.48 -31.87
N ASN A 6 17.57 3.12 -30.59
CA ASN A 6 16.66 2.33 -29.72
C ASN A 6 17.03 2.77 -28.26
N GLY A 7 16.33 2.51 -27.17
CA GLY A 7 15.14 1.72 -26.90
C GLY A 7 14.86 1.71 -25.39
N LEU A 8 13.64 1.34 -25.01
CA LEU A 8 13.40 0.55 -23.81
C LEU A 8 12.14 -0.28 -24.08
N ALA A 9 12.40 -1.55 -24.34
CA ALA A 9 11.46 -2.62 -24.61
C ALA A 9 10.51 -2.79 -23.39
N ASP A 10 9.21 -2.96 -23.63
CA ASP A 10 8.54 -4.27 -23.60
C ASP A 10 7.92 -4.58 -22.22
N PHE A 11 6.64 -4.22 -22.06
CA PHE A 11 5.81 -4.62 -20.94
C PHE A 11 4.46 -5.12 -21.46
N ALA A 12 4.56 -6.13 -22.34
CA ALA A 12 3.45 -6.94 -22.77
C ALA A 12 3.83 -8.42 -22.67
N ARG A 13 2.96 -9.18 -22.01
CA ARG A 13 2.88 -10.65 -21.94
C ARG A 13 3.70 -11.31 -20.84
N ARG A 14 3.01 -11.67 -19.76
CA ARG A 14 3.07 -13.01 -19.15
C ARG A 14 1.96 -13.19 -18.12
N THR A 15 0.88 -13.85 -18.53
CA THR A 15 0.16 -14.76 -17.64
C THR A 15 0.42 -16.17 -18.14
N PRO A 16 0.91 -17.07 -17.26
CA PRO A 16 0.63 -18.49 -17.40
C PRO A 16 -0.23 -18.94 -16.23
N SER A 17 -1.48 -19.27 -16.56
CA SER A 17 -2.29 -20.25 -15.85
C SER A 17 -1.84 -21.64 -16.35
N CYS A 18 -1.31 -22.48 -15.47
CA CYS A 18 -1.42 -23.94 -15.54
C CYS A 18 -0.88 -24.55 -14.23
N GLY A 19 -1.72 -25.31 -13.53
CA GLY A 19 -1.30 -26.07 -12.36
C GLY A 19 -0.64 -27.39 -12.74
N LYS A 20 0.25 -27.88 -11.86
CA LYS A 20 0.33 -29.26 -11.32
C LYS A 20 1.71 -29.48 -10.67
N GLY A 21 1.66 -30.03 -9.46
CA GLY A 21 2.63 -30.98 -8.89
C GLY A 21 4.07 -30.51 -8.75
N LEU A 22 4.46 -30.14 -7.53
CA LEU A 22 5.85 -30.26 -7.09
C LEU A 22 5.86 -30.88 -5.70
N ASP A 23 6.78 -31.82 -5.55
CA ASP A 23 6.79 -32.88 -4.59
C ASP A 23 7.47 -32.45 -3.28
N ALA A 24 7.24 -33.27 -2.25
CA ALA A 24 7.69 -33.09 -0.88
C ALA A 24 9.20 -32.81 -0.76
N GLY A 25 9.54 -31.58 -0.35
CA GLY A 25 10.83 -31.21 0.22
C GLY A 25 10.72 -31.15 1.74
N VAL A 26 11.34 -32.13 2.40
CA VAL A 26 11.61 -32.14 3.84
C VAL A 26 12.48 -30.94 4.19
N HIS A 27 11.94 -30.00 4.95
CA HIS A 27 12.72 -29.02 5.69
C HIS A 27 12.68 -29.41 7.17
N ASP A 28 13.71 -30.16 7.58
CA ASP A 28 14.18 -30.23 8.95
C ASP A 28 14.71 -28.84 9.34
N GLY A 29 14.08 -28.22 10.32
CA GLY A 29 14.34 -26.84 10.71
C GLY A 29 13.67 -26.56 12.04
N THR A 30 14.48 -26.65 13.09
CA THR A 30 14.23 -26.27 14.49
C THR A 30 13.03 -25.35 14.68
N ALA A 31 11.98 -25.87 15.33
CA ALA A 31 10.85 -25.06 15.77
C ALA A 31 11.34 -24.03 16.80
N ILE A 32 11.52 -22.79 16.37
CA ILE A 32 11.55 -21.66 17.30
C ILE A 32 10.15 -21.60 17.90
N GLU A 33 10.01 -21.92 19.19
CA GLU A 33 8.80 -21.64 19.95
C GLU A 33 8.64 -20.11 20.03
N VAL A 34 7.96 -19.54 19.03
CA VAL A 34 7.61 -18.12 19.05
C VAL A 34 6.51 -17.95 20.09
N GLU A 35 6.90 -17.54 21.31
CA GLU A 35 5.97 -17.21 22.38
C GLU A 35 4.98 -16.15 21.88
N ARG A 36 3.70 -16.53 21.75
CA ARG A 36 2.67 -15.63 21.23
C ARG A 36 2.41 -14.54 22.26
N PRO A 37 2.51 -13.24 21.89
CA PRO A 37 2.23 -12.17 22.83
C PRO A 37 0.79 -12.28 23.32
N SER A 38 0.56 -12.00 24.61
CA SER A 38 -0.79 -12.03 25.16
C SER A 38 -1.69 -11.01 24.46
N PRO A 39 -3.00 -11.27 24.31
CA PRO A 39 -3.92 -10.34 23.64
C PRO A 39 -3.89 -8.91 24.22
N THR A 40 -3.63 -8.78 25.53
CA THR A 40 -3.51 -7.47 26.21
C THR A 40 -2.27 -6.69 25.73
N VAL A 41 -1.15 -7.36 25.47
CA VAL A 41 0.06 -6.71 24.94
C VAL A 41 -0.21 -6.19 23.53
N VAL A 42 -0.86 -7.00 22.69
CA VAL A 42 -1.26 -6.59 21.32
C VAL A 42 -2.21 -5.38 21.38
N ALA A 43 -3.22 -5.42 22.24
CA ALA A 43 -4.16 -4.30 22.38
C ALA A 43 -3.47 -2.99 22.81
N ARG A 44 -2.53 -3.04 23.78
CA ARG A 44 -1.76 -1.85 24.20
C ARG A 44 -0.91 -1.30 23.06
N ARG A 45 -0.31 -2.18 22.25
CA ARG A 45 0.45 -1.79 21.06
C ARG A 45 -0.44 -1.07 20.04
N LEU A 46 -1.60 -1.63 19.71
CA LEU A 46 -2.55 -0.99 18.78
C LEU A 46 -3.05 0.39 19.27
N ILE A 47 -3.26 0.55 20.59
CA ILE A 47 -3.61 1.85 21.17
C ILE A 47 -2.47 2.86 20.98
N LYS A 48 -1.21 2.44 21.19
CA LYS A 48 -0.04 3.29 20.99
C LYS A 48 0.12 3.66 19.52
N GLU A 49 0.00 2.71 18.60
CA GLU A 49 0.07 2.92 17.16
C GLU A 49 -0.98 3.94 16.70
N ARG A 50 -2.23 3.80 17.18
CA ARG A 50 -3.29 4.77 16.89
C ARG A 50 -2.92 6.19 17.35
N ARG A 51 -2.36 6.35 18.55
CA ARG A 51 -1.93 7.68 19.03
C ARG A 51 -0.83 8.29 18.16
N VAL A 52 0.19 7.51 17.79
CA VAL A 52 1.26 7.98 16.90
C VAL A 52 0.68 8.38 15.54
N ARG A 53 -0.31 7.63 15.03
CA ARG A 53 -1.02 7.98 13.79
C ARG A 53 -1.74 9.33 13.95
N ASP A 54 -2.51 9.50 15.02
CA ASP A 54 -3.29 10.70 15.25
C ASP A 54 -2.38 11.94 15.44
N ASP A 55 -1.27 11.79 16.17
CA ASP A 55 -0.24 12.83 16.33
C ASP A 55 0.41 13.20 15.00
N MET A 56 0.73 12.18 14.18
CA MET A 56 1.43 12.41 12.93
C MET A 56 0.52 12.88 11.83
N PHE A 57 -0.73 12.41 11.70
CA PHE A 57 -1.65 12.64 10.57
C PHE A 57 -2.87 13.50 10.88
N GLY A 58 -3.12 13.79 12.15
CA GLY A 58 -4.30 14.50 12.64
C GLY A 58 -5.45 13.54 13.00
N GLU A 59 -6.28 13.95 13.96
CA GLU A 59 -7.41 13.16 14.48
C GLU A 59 -8.55 12.95 13.46
N ASP A 60 -8.64 13.82 12.45
CA ASP A 60 -9.72 13.79 11.44
C ASP A 60 -9.46 12.81 10.29
N LEU A 61 -8.34 12.09 10.29
CA LEU A 61 -8.07 11.09 9.26
C LEU A 61 -8.97 9.86 9.47
N GLY A 62 -10.11 9.84 8.78
CA GLY A 62 -11.05 8.73 8.83
C GLY A 62 -10.44 7.39 8.37
N ASP A 63 -10.99 6.28 8.89
CA ASP A 63 -10.54 4.92 8.59
C ASP A 63 -10.40 4.62 7.08
N PRO A 64 -11.30 5.07 6.17
CA PRO A 64 -11.14 4.82 4.75
C PRO A 64 -9.88 5.46 4.14
N ALA A 65 -9.56 6.69 4.54
CA ALA A 65 -8.37 7.38 4.05
C ALA A 65 -7.10 6.69 4.56
N TRP A 66 -7.09 6.28 5.82
CA TRP A 66 -5.97 5.53 6.39
C TRP A 66 -5.73 4.20 5.64
N ASN A 67 -6.79 3.43 5.37
CA ASN A 67 -6.66 2.19 4.61
C ASN A 67 -6.10 2.39 3.20
N MET A 68 -6.52 3.47 2.51
CA MET A 68 -5.99 3.83 1.20
C MET A 68 -4.49 4.18 1.26
N LEU A 69 -4.05 4.92 2.28
CA LEU A 69 -2.64 5.26 2.46
C LEU A 69 -1.78 4.01 2.69
N LEU A 70 -2.27 3.05 3.49
CA LEU A 70 -1.59 1.78 3.72
C LEU A 70 -1.46 0.94 2.43
N ASP A 71 -2.54 0.85 1.64
CA ASP A 71 -2.54 0.11 0.37
C ASP A 71 -1.54 0.74 -0.62
N LEU A 72 -1.55 2.06 -0.75
CA LEU A 72 -0.61 2.77 -1.61
C LEU A 72 0.84 2.66 -1.12
N TYR A 73 1.09 2.62 0.18
CA TYR A 73 2.43 2.43 0.74
C TYR A 73 3.01 1.06 0.36
N VAL A 74 2.21 0.00 0.52
CA VAL A 74 2.60 -1.36 0.12
C VAL A 74 2.83 -1.43 -1.40
N ALA A 75 1.92 -0.87 -2.19
CA ALA A 75 2.05 -0.85 -3.64
C ALA A 75 3.29 -0.09 -4.12
N THR A 76 3.64 1.02 -3.45
CA THR A 76 4.87 1.78 -3.72
C THR A 76 6.11 0.92 -3.49
N ALA A 77 6.16 0.15 -2.40
CA ALA A 77 7.31 -0.72 -2.07
C ALA A 77 7.56 -1.83 -3.11
N ILE A 78 6.50 -2.30 -3.79
CA ILE A 78 6.60 -3.33 -4.85
C ILE A 78 6.50 -2.73 -6.27
N ASN A 79 6.60 -1.42 -6.41
CA ASN A 79 6.50 -0.66 -7.67
C ASN A 79 5.25 -1.03 -8.50
N GLN A 80 4.11 -1.20 -7.82
CA GLN A 80 2.84 -1.53 -8.42
C GLN A 80 1.95 -0.29 -8.55
N ALA A 81 1.41 -0.06 -9.74
CA ALA A 81 0.44 1.00 -9.98
C ALA A 81 -0.95 0.63 -9.42
N VAL A 82 -1.58 1.54 -8.67
CA VAL A 82 -2.90 1.32 -8.07
C VAL A 82 -3.95 2.14 -8.82
N SER A 83 -4.95 1.47 -9.41
CA SER A 83 -6.05 2.17 -10.07
C SER A 83 -7.04 2.76 -9.05
N VAL A 84 -7.77 3.82 -9.43
CA VAL A 84 -8.84 4.40 -8.58
C VAL A 84 -9.83 3.33 -8.10
N SER A 85 -10.26 2.42 -8.99
CA SER A 85 -11.21 1.36 -8.62
C SER A 85 -10.63 0.39 -7.59
N SER A 86 -9.35 0.01 -7.72
CA SER A 86 -8.67 -0.84 -6.74
C SER A 86 -8.53 -0.13 -5.39
N LEU A 87 -8.16 1.15 -5.42
CA LEU A 87 -8.01 1.96 -4.20
C LEU A 87 -9.34 2.13 -3.46
N CYS A 88 -10.44 2.32 -4.20
CA CYS A 88 -11.77 2.37 -3.59
C CYS A 88 -12.17 1.06 -2.90
N LEU A 89 -11.70 -0.09 -3.37
CA LEU A 89 -11.91 -1.37 -2.68
C LEU A 89 -11.09 -1.43 -1.38
N ALA A 90 -9.83 -0.98 -1.42
CA ALA A 90 -8.96 -0.94 -0.25
C ALA A 90 -9.50 -0.04 0.88
N ALA A 91 -10.29 0.99 0.53
CA ALA A 91 -10.90 1.90 1.49
C ALA A 91 -11.77 1.21 2.56
N GLY A 92 -12.37 0.05 2.27
CA GLY A 92 -13.29 -0.62 3.18
C GLY A 92 -14.62 0.13 3.39
N ALA A 93 -15.00 0.98 2.44
CA ALA A 93 -16.23 1.79 2.47
C ALA A 93 -16.98 1.72 1.13
N PRO A 94 -18.28 2.09 1.08
CA PRO A 94 -19.01 2.20 -0.19
C PRO A 94 -18.27 3.09 -1.20
N SER A 95 -18.31 2.74 -2.49
CA SER A 95 -17.54 3.42 -3.54
C SER A 95 -17.70 4.95 -3.56
N THR A 96 -18.92 5.47 -3.37
CA THR A 96 -19.18 6.92 -3.31
C THR A 96 -18.51 7.58 -2.10
N THR A 97 -18.43 6.87 -0.97
CA THR A 97 -17.73 7.33 0.23
C THR A 97 -16.22 7.29 0.02
N ALA A 98 -15.69 6.21 -0.56
CA ALA A 98 -14.28 6.08 -0.90
C ALA A 98 -13.81 7.20 -1.84
N LEU A 99 -14.58 7.51 -2.88
CA LEU A 99 -14.27 8.62 -3.80
C LEU A 99 -14.23 9.97 -3.10
N ARG A 100 -15.14 10.24 -2.15
CA ARG A 100 -15.10 11.48 -1.35
C ARG A 100 -13.80 11.61 -0.57
N TYR A 101 -13.35 10.53 0.07
CA TYR A 101 -12.06 10.52 0.78
C TYR A 101 -10.87 10.66 -0.18
N LEU A 102 -10.89 9.98 -1.32
CA LEU A 102 -9.83 10.12 -2.33
C LEU A 102 -9.70 11.57 -2.80
N PHE A 103 -10.80 12.26 -3.10
CA PHE A 103 -10.75 13.66 -3.51
C PHE A 103 -10.24 14.57 -2.38
N ALA A 104 -10.69 14.37 -1.14
CA ALA A 104 -10.17 15.11 0.00
C ALA A 104 -8.66 14.88 0.22
N MET A 105 -8.18 13.66 0.00
CA MET A 105 -6.74 13.33 0.08
C MET A 105 -5.93 13.97 -1.05
N ILE A 106 -6.50 14.10 -2.27
CA ILE A 106 -5.88 14.83 -3.37
C ILE A 106 -5.79 16.32 -3.04
N GLU A 107 -6.88 16.91 -2.51
CA GLU A 107 -6.92 18.31 -2.09
C GLU A 107 -5.93 18.61 -0.95
N ALA A 108 -5.73 17.64 -0.04
CA ALA A 108 -4.74 17.71 1.03
C ALA A 108 -3.30 17.38 0.59
N GLU A 109 -3.05 17.21 -0.72
CA GLU A 109 -1.75 16.84 -1.30
C GLU A 109 -1.15 15.56 -0.70
N MET A 110 -1.99 14.66 -0.19
CA MET A 110 -1.54 13.40 0.37
C MET A 110 -1.23 12.38 -0.73
N VAL A 111 -2.04 12.42 -1.78
CA VAL A 111 -1.93 11.54 -2.94
C VAL A 111 -2.06 12.33 -4.22
N GLU A 112 -1.51 11.80 -5.30
CA GLU A 112 -1.63 12.35 -6.63
C GLU A 112 -2.32 11.35 -7.56
N LYS A 113 -3.02 11.86 -8.56
CA LYS A 113 -3.77 11.07 -9.54
C LYS A 113 -3.21 11.32 -10.93
N THR A 114 -2.76 10.26 -11.59
CA THR A 114 -2.16 10.33 -12.94
C THR A 114 -2.98 9.52 -13.95
N PRO A 115 -3.18 10.00 -15.18
CA PRO A 115 -3.86 9.22 -16.22
C PRO A 115 -3.00 8.02 -16.63
N ASP A 116 -3.63 6.88 -16.90
CA ASP A 116 -2.94 5.72 -17.47
C ASP A 116 -2.46 6.07 -18.89
N PRO A 117 -1.15 5.95 -19.20
CA PRO A 117 -0.60 6.24 -20.52
C PRO A 117 -1.22 5.40 -21.65
N ARG A 118 -1.76 4.22 -21.32
CA ARG A 118 -2.32 3.26 -22.28
C ARG A 118 -3.85 3.38 -22.43
N ASP A 119 -4.53 3.91 -21.41
CA ASP A 119 -5.99 4.06 -21.39
C ASP A 119 -6.41 5.33 -20.63
N ARG A 120 -6.79 6.38 -21.38
CA ARG A 120 -7.23 7.68 -20.81
C ARG A 120 -8.48 7.59 -19.94
N ARG A 121 -9.19 6.46 -19.94
CA ARG A 121 -10.35 6.22 -19.06
C ARG A 121 -9.94 5.77 -17.66
N ARG A 122 -8.69 5.31 -17.50
CA ARG A 122 -8.13 4.82 -16.24
C ARG A 122 -7.20 5.86 -15.65
N TYR A 123 -7.22 5.92 -14.33
CA TYR A 123 -6.31 6.72 -13.55
C TYR A 123 -5.66 5.85 -12.51
N TYR A 124 -4.37 6.09 -12.33
CA TYR A 124 -3.57 5.58 -11.25
C TYR A 124 -3.47 6.62 -10.14
N VAL A 125 -3.25 6.13 -8.92
CA VAL A 125 -3.06 6.94 -7.72
C VAL A 125 -1.74 6.53 -7.09
N SER A 126 -0.95 7.51 -6.65
CA SER A 126 0.31 7.34 -5.95
C SER A 126 0.38 8.24 -4.72
N LEU A 127 1.23 7.87 -3.75
CA LEU A 127 1.56 8.75 -2.63
C LEU A 127 2.41 9.92 -3.15
N THR A 128 2.17 11.11 -2.61
CA THR A 128 3.15 12.20 -2.77
C THR A 128 4.40 11.89 -1.94
N SER A 129 5.54 12.47 -2.32
CA SER A 129 6.82 12.23 -1.61
C SER A 129 6.74 12.61 -0.13
N HIS A 130 6.01 13.68 0.21
CA HIS A 130 5.83 14.09 1.61
C HIS A 130 5.06 13.04 2.41
N THR A 131 3.95 12.53 1.87
CA THR A 131 3.13 11.51 2.54
C THR A 131 3.86 10.20 2.67
N LEU A 132 4.63 9.80 1.64
CA LEU A 132 5.48 8.62 1.73
C LEU A 132 6.47 8.73 2.88
N ASN A 133 7.19 9.86 2.98
CA ASN A 133 8.15 10.09 4.07
C ASN A 133 7.48 10.08 5.45
N ARG A 134 6.28 10.66 5.57
CA ARG A 134 5.52 10.69 6.82
C ARG A 134 5.04 9.30 7.23
N LEU A 135 4.60 8.48 6.27
CA LEU A 135 4.25 7.07 6.50
C LEU A 135 5.47 6.24 6.90
N THR A 136 6.61 6.43 6.25
CA THR A 136 7.87 5.77 6.63
C THR A 136 8.25 6.13 8.07
N ALA A 137 8.25 7.41 8.44
CA ALA A 137 8.53 7.86 9.80
C ALA A 137 7.54 7.28 10.82
N TYR A 138 6.26 7.18 10.47
CA TYR A 138 5.24 6.53 11.30
C TYR A 138 5.58 5.06 11.55
N PHE A 139 5.89 4.29 10.51
CA PHE A 139 6.23 2.87 10.65
C PHE A 139 7.52 2.66 11.45
N GLU A 140 8.53 3.50 11.24
CA GLU A 140 9.76 3.48 12.05
C GLU A 140 9.47 3.77 13.53
N ALA A 141 8.63 4.76 13.84
CA ALA A 141 8.28 5.11 15.21
C ALA A 141 7.58 3.96 15.95
N ILE A 142 6.68 3.23 15.28
CA ILE A 142 5.94 2.13 15.91
C ILE A 142 6.73 0.82 15.95
N THR A 143 7.67 0.61 15.02
CA THR A 143 8.53 -0.58 14.99
C THR A 143 9.74 -0.47 15.91
N CYS A 144 10.30 0.74 16.09
CA CYS A 144 11.44 0.98 16.99
C CYS A 144 11.10 0.71 18.47
N SER A 145 9.81 0.75 18.84
CA SER A 145 9.38 0.43 20.21
C SER A 145 9.07 -1.04 20.47
N ALA A 146 9.43 -1.92 19.54
CA ALA A 146 9.29 -3.38 19.67
C ALA A 146 10.58 -4.07 20.19
N GLY A 147 11.52 -3.31 20.78
CA GLY A 147 12.71 -3.82 21.46
C GLY A 147 12.54 -3.91 22.97
#